data_AF-A0A9X1TW33-F1
#
_entry.id   AF-A0A9X1TW33-F1
#
_cell.length_a   1.000
_cell.length_b   1.000
_cell.length_c   1.000
_cell.angle_alpha   90.00
_cell.angle_beta   90.00
_cell.angle_gamma   90.00
#
_symmetry.space_group_name_H-M   'P 1'
#
loop_
_entity.id
_entity.type
_entity.pdbx_description
1 polymer ?
#
loop_
_entity_poly.entity_id
_entity_poly.type
_entity_poly.pdbx_seq_one_letter_code
_entity_poly.pdbx_strand_id
1 'polypeptide(L)'
;MTRWMGNTQLLAEQAGLFRAFARRGDLSELSRAVMRAACHNGSMTGVGSENMELLRALPDQDRLKLAGTWARWYAQVEDVWSAEEFMRDLAYFRTELLMVASGVARGLDGDLLAAERQEQLAELRDQYVVWSTHRIWELADAELAAGRIPAPAVLAAFRRTGAAANLPGHRRTQVAANAVEPGMRDLLARFPGPVLNPGEPWADAALKEATAAGDPWLRLLAHPAPATADAPSAKWIRTGSALLDAVGPEEARRAVLRWFELVPLDRTSPLVGHPHLPFDVNVCLDPFNSHVLRGLAWMLSLLPPAQDTTDALVGLVETSLDHRSGDAPRSPHVAAAGIAALARIGDRAARTELETLSRWITHQGTLQRVDKALASL
;
A
#
# COMPACT_ATOMS: atom_id res chain seq x y z
N MET A 1 -17.19 5.23 12.00
CA MET A 1 -17.67 3.84 11.84
C MET A 1 -19.17 3.88 11.71
N THR A 2 -19.67 3.62 10.52
CA THR A 2 -21.11 3.50 10.28
C THR A 2 -21.67 2.31 11.05
N ARG A 3 -22.82 2.51 11.71
CA ARG A 3 -23.46 1.61 12.69
C ARG A 3 -23.59 0.13 12.26
N TRP A 4 -23.52 -0.18 10.97
CA TRP A 4 -23.76 -1.52 10.40
C TRP A 4 -22.58 -2.49 10.55
N MET A 5 -21.31 -2.04 10.55
CA MET A 5 -20.17 -2.96 10.72
C MET A 5 -20.15 -3.64 12.10
N GLY A 6 -20.91 -3.13 13.07
CA GLY A 6 -21.06 -3.71 14.40
C GLY A 6 -22.23 -4.69 14.56
N ASN A 7 -23.10 -4.86 13.56
CA ASN A 7 -24.27 -5.74 13.68
C ASN A 7 -24.00 -7.13 13.08
N THR A 8 -23.20 -7.93 13.78
CA THR A 8 -22.83 -9.29 13.37
C THR A 8 -24.02 -10.23 13.16
N GLN A 9 -25.16 -9.96 13.78
CA GLN A 9 -26.38 -10.74 13.61
C GLN A 9 -27.01 -10.56 12.23
N LEU A 10 -27.26 -9.30 11.81
CA LEU A 10 -27.80 -8.99 10.48
C LEU A 10 -26.94 -9.62 9.37
N LEU A 11 -25.64 -9.54 9.59
CA LEU A 11 -24.58 -10.06 8.75
C LEU A 11 -24.62 -11.60 8.64
N ALA A 12 -24.84 -12.31 9.75
CA ALA A 12 -25.06 -13.76 9.74
C ALA A 12 -26.40 -14.17 9.07
N GLU A 13 -27.46 -13.38 9.27
CA GLU A 13 -28.78 -13.61 8.65
C GLU A 13 -28.71 -13.47 7.13
N GLN A 14 -28.04 -12.43 6.62
CA GLN A 14 -27.79 -12.24 5.19
C GLN A 14 -27.00 -13.41 4.58
N ALA A 15 -25.91 -13.84 5.22
CA ALA A 15 -25.13 -14.99 4.77
C ALA A 15 -25.98 -16.30 4.77
N GLY A 16 -26.84 -16.48 5.78
CA GLY A 16 -27.80 -17.59 5.83
C GLY A 16 -28.78 -17.57 4.67
N LEU A 17 -29.32 -16.40 4.33
CA LEU A 17 -30.22 -16.20 3.20
C LEU A 17 -29.54 -16.52 1.86
N PHE A 18 -28.30 -16.06 1.65
CA PHE A 18 -27.53 -16.36 0.43
C PHE A 18 -27.31 -17.87 0.26
N ARG A 19 -26.93 -18.57 1.34
CA ARG A 19 -26.79 -20.03 1.33
C ARG A 19 -28.11 -20.73 0.98
N ALA A 20 -29.24 -20.24 1.48
CA ALA A 20 -30.54 -20.81 1.19
C ALA A 20 -30.91 -20.67 -0.29
N PHE A 21 -30.72 -19.50 -0.90
CA PHE A 21 -30.95 -19.30 -2.33
C PHE A 21 -30.00 -20.15 -3.20
N ALA A 22 -28.70 -20.16 -2.86
CA ALA A 22 -27.71 -20.98 -3.54
C ALA A 22 -28.07 -22.47 -3.54
N ARG A 23 -28.47 -23.05 -2.39
CA ARG A 23 -28.86 -24.46 -2.30
C ARG A 23 -30.10 -24.81 -3.13
N ARG A 24 -31.01 -23.86 -3.32
CA ARG A 24 -32.21 -24.04 -4.15
C ARG A 24 -31.96 -23.79 -5.64
N GLY A 25 -30.77 -23.31 -6.02
CA GLY A 25 -30.48 -22.88 -7.39
C GLY A 25 -31.22 -21.60 -7.81
N ASP A 26 -31.70 -20.82 -6.84
CA ASP A 26 -32.46 -19.59 -7.09
C ASP A 26 -31.52 -18.40 -7.29
N LEU A 27 -30.86 -18.37 -8.46
CA LEU A 27 -29.83 -17.38 -8.77
C LEU A 27 -30.39 -15.95 -8.90
N SER A 28 -31.67 -15.81 -9.26
CA SER A 28 -32.33 -14.50 -9.39
C SER A 28 -32.55 -13.86 -8.02
N GLU A 29 -33.08 -14.62 -7.06
CA GLU A 29 -33.23 -14.09 -5.70
C GLU A 29 -31.88 -13.93 -5.00
N LEU A 30 -30.92 -14.82 -5.26
CA LEU A 30 -29.55 -14.66 -4.78
C LEU A 30 -28.91 -13.36 -5.26
N SER A 31 -28.96 -13.06 -6.57
CA SER A 31 -28.34 -11.87 -7.13
C SER A 31 -28.94 -10.58 -6.57
N ARG A 32 -30.28 -10.54 -6.39
CA ARG A 32 -30.99 -9.40 -5.79
C ARG A 32 -30.69 -9.25 -4.31
N ALA A 33 -30.71 -10.35 -3.54
CA ALA A 33 -30.44 -10.33 -2.11
C ALA A 33 -29.02 -9.81 -1.82
N VAL A 34 -28.05 -10.24 -2.61
CA VAL A 34 -26.66 -9.79 -2.55
C VAL A 34 -26.56 -8.27 -2.79
N MET A 35 -27.18 -7.75 -3.86
CA MET A 35 -27.15 -6.30 -4.12
C MET A 35 -27.92 -5.48 -3.09
N ARG A 36 -29.05 -5.97 -2.59
CA ARG A 36 -29.78 -5.31 -1.50
C ARG A 36 -28.92 -5.21 -0.24
N ALA A 37 -28.23 -6.29 0.14
CA ALA A 37 -27.31 -6.25 1.26
C ALA A 37 -26.21 -5.19 1.05
N ALA A 38 -25.70 -5.03 -0.17
CA ALA A 38 -24.73 -3.99 -0.49
C ALA A 38 -25.21 -2.58 -0.20
N CYS A 39 -26.41 -2.25 -0.68
CA CYS A 39 -27.04 -0.96 -0.50
C CYS A 39 -27.26 -0.65 0.98
N HIS A 40 -27.76 -1.64 1.74
CA HIS A 40 -28.06 -1.49 3.17
C HIS A 40 -26.80 -1.37 4.02
N ASN A 41 -25.78 -2.18 3.73
CA ASN A 41 -24.55 -2.24 4.50
C ASN A 41 -23.54 -1.17 4.07
N GLY A 42 -23.85 -0.33 3.07
CA GLY A 42 -22.88 0.63 2.51
C GLY A 42 -21.62 -0.03 1.95
N SER A 43 -21.75 -1.29 1.55
CA SER A 43 -20.82 -2.15 0.82
C SER A 43 -21.46 -3.52 0.72
N MET A 44 -21.31 -4.20 -0.42
CA MET A 44 -21.62 -5.63 -0.57
C MET A 44 -21.10 -6.49 0.59
N THR A 45 -20.13 -6.00 1.36
CA THR A 45 -19.33 -6.78 2.30
C THR A 45 -19.38 -6.31 3.74
N GLY A 46 -20.55 -5.88 4.22
CA GLY A 46 -20.90 -6.29 5.58
C GLY A 46 -20.66 -7.82 5.73
N VAL A 47 -19.84 -8.22 6.72
CA VAL A 47 -19.15 -9.53 6.86
C VAL A 47 -18.69 -10.17 5.53
N GLY A 48 -17.58 -9.65 5.02
CA GLY A 48 -16.42 -10.54 4.84
C GLY A 48 -16.10 -11.04 3.43
N SER A 49 -14.84 -11.44 3.29
CA SER A 49 -14.36 -12.36 2.27
C SER A 49 -15.28 -13.59 2.11
N GLU A 50 -15.91 -14.02 3.21
CA GLU A 50 -16.82 -15.17 3.30
C GLU A 50 -17.99 -15.16 2.31
N ASN A 51 -18.67 -14.03 2.10
CA ASN A 51 -19.77 -13.95 1.14
C ASN A 51 -19.26 -14.11 -0.31
N MET A 52 -18.11 -13.51 -0.61
CA MET A 52 -17.49 -13.68 -1.92
C MET A 52 -16.92 -15.09 -2.11
N GLU A 53 -16.37 -15.70 -1.07
CA GLU A 53 -15.94 -17.10 -1.06
C GLU A 53 -17.12 -18.05 -1.30
N LEU A 54 -18.27 -17.78 -0.66
CA LEU A 54 -19.51 -18.52 -0.92
C LEU A 54 -19.92 -18.43 -2.39
N LEU A 55 -19.91 -17.22 -2.97
CA LEU A 55 -20.27 -17.04 -4.38
C LEU A 55 -19.26 -17.73 -5.31
N ARG A 56 -17.97 -17.73 -4.96
CA ARG A 56 -16.90 -18.42 -5.70
C ARG A 56 -16.93 -19.94 -5.55
N ALA A 57 -17.59 -20.46 -4.52
CA ALA A 57 -17.76 -21.89 -4.30
C ALA A 57 -18.95 -22.49 -5.08
N LEU A 58 -19.76 -21.65 -5.75
CA LEU A 58 -20.82 -22.10 -6.65
C LEU A 58 -20.23 -22.80 -7.90
N PRO A 59 -21.00 -23.68 -8.57
CA PRO A 59 -20.59 -24.22 -9.87
C PRO A 59 -20.27 -23.13 -10.88
N ASP A 60 -19.27 -23.35 -11.74
CA ASP A 60 -18.80 -22.33 -12.69
C ASP A 60 -19.92 -21.79 -13.59
N GLN A 61 -20.86 -22.64 -14.01
CA GLN A 61 -22.02 -22.22 -14.77
C GLN A 61 -22.90 -21.21 -14.01
N ASP A 62 -23.08 -21.41 -12.70
CA ASP A 62 -23.91 -20.54 -11.87
C ASP A 62 -23.18 -19.22 -11.57
N ARG A 63 -21.86 -19.29 -11.35
CA ARG A 63 -21.00 -18.11 -11.23
C ARG A 63 -21.09 -17.22 -12.46
N LEU A 64 -20.99 -17.80 -13.66
CA LEU A 64 -21.12 -17.06 -14.93
C LEU A 64 -22.52 -16.48 -15.14
N LYS A 65 -23.59 -17.21 -14.77
CA LYS A 65 -24.96 -16.69 -14.83
C LYS A 65 -25.17 -15.49 -13.90
N LEU A 66 -24.67 -15.56 -12.66
CA LEU A 66 -24.72 -14.47 -11.71
C LEU A 66 -23.92 -13.26 -12.23
N ALA A 67 -22.69 -13.48 -12.68
CA ALA A 67 -21.82 -12.44 -13.23
C ALA A 67 -22.48 -11.72 -14.41
N GLY A 68 -23.04 -12.47 -15.37
CA GLY A 68 -23.76 -11.91 -16.50
C GLY A 68 -25.01 -11.15 -16.08
N THR A 69 -25.67 -11.54 -14.99
CA THR A 69 -26.82 -10.81 -14.44
C THR A 69 -26.41 -9.46 -13.87
N TRP A 70 -25.37 -9.42 -13.04
CA TRP A 70 -24.83 -8.16 -12.51
C TRP A 70 -24.22 -7.27 -13.59
N ALA A 71 -23.59 -7.83 -14.62
CA ALA A 71 -23.09 -7.06 -15.76
C ALA A 71 -24.22 -6.41 -16.58
N ARG A 72 -25.34 -7.11 -16.80
CA ARG A 72 -26.53 -6.50 -17.41
C ARG A 72 -27.09 -5.37 -16.54
N TRP A 73 -27.17 -5.58 -15.22
CA TRP A 73 -27.61 -4.53 -14.30
C TRP A 73 -26.66 -3.35 -14.24
N TYR A 74 -25.36 -3.56 -14.40
CA TYR A 74 -24.38 -2.48 -14.51
C TYR A 74 -24.68 -1.59 -15.72
N ALA A 75 -24.95 -2.19 -16.88
CA ALA A 75 -25.25 -1.47 -18.11
C ALA A 75 -26.63 -0.78 -18.09
N GLN A 76 -27.59 -1.29 -17.32
CA GLN A 76 -28.99 -0.86 -17.29
C GLN A 76 -29.44 -0.43 -15.88
N VAL A 77 -28.52 0.13 -15.10
CA VAL A 77 -28.74 0.31 -13.65
C VAL A 77 -29.97 1.15 -13.33
N GLU A 78 -30.26 2.17 -14.13
CA GLU A 78 -31.41 3.07 -13.97
C GLU A 78 -32.75 2.42 -14.36
N ASP A 79 -32.72 1.42 -15.24
CA ASP A 79 -33.91 0.69 -15.69
C ASP A 79 -34.29 -0.44 -14.71
N VAL A 80 -33.30 -0.97 -14.00
CA VAL A 80 -33.46 -2.16 -13.15
C VAL A 80 -33.72 -1.80 -11.69
N TRP A 81 -33.18 -0.68 -11.21
CA TRP A 81 -33.21 -0.31 -9.80
C TRP A 81 -33.77 1.10 -9.60
N SER A 82 -34.70 1.24 -8.65
CA SER A 82 -35.23 2.56 -8.28
C SER A 82 -34.30 3.27 -7.29
N ALA A 83 -34.34 4.62 -7.27
CA ALA A 83 -33.62 5.46 -6.29
C ALA A 83 -33.90 5.07 -4.83
N GLU A 84 -35.11 4.59 -4.55
CA GLU A 84 -35.52 4.13 -3.23
C GLU A 84 -34.84 2.81 -2.84
N GLU A 85 -34.61 1.91 -3.81
CA GLU A 85 -34.01 0.60 -3.53
C GLU A 85 -32.50 0.66 -3.24
N PHE A 86 -31.73 1.54 -3.90
CA PHE A 86 -30.28 1.55 -3.70
C PHE A 86 -29.80 2.43 -2.53
N MET A 87 -30.62 3.36 -2.01
CA MET A 87 -30.36 4.19 -0.82
C MET A 87 -28.99 4.91 -0.79
N ARG A 88 -28.31 5.04 -1.94
CA ARG A 88 -26.92 5.49 -2.10
C ARG A 88 -26.79 6.37 -3.34
N ASP A 89 -25.56 6.68 -3.75
CA ASP A 89 -25.29 7.30 -5.05
C ASP A 89 -25.21 6.22 -6.15
N LEU A 90 -25.59 6.57 -7.38
CA LEU A 90 -25.60 5.65 -8.52
C LEU A 90 -24.19 5.15 -8.88
N ALA A 91 -23.19 6.03 -8.83
CA ALA A 91 -21.79 5.68 -9.13
C ALA A 91 -21.26 4.66 -8.11
N TYR A 92 -21.64 4.83 -6.85
CA TYR A 92 -21.33 3.86 -5.80
C TYR A 92 -21.92 2.48 -6.13
N PHE A 93 -23.20 2.44 -6.51
CA PHE A 93 -23.86 1.18 -6.84
C PHE A 93 -23.29 0.50 -8.10
N ARG A 94 -22.93 1.27 -9.13
CA ARG A 94 -22.21 0.76 -10.31
C ARG A 94 -20.87 0.14 -9.93
N THR A 95 -20.13 0.76 -9.00
CA THR A 95 -18.86 0.21 -8.51
C THR A 95 -19.07 -1.14 -7.82
N GLU A 96 -20.10 -1.28 -6.98
CA GLU A 96 -20.44 -2.54 -6.31
C GLU A 96 -20.85 -3.64 -7.31
N LEU A 97 -21.63 -3.31 -8.34
CA LEU A 97 -22.00 -4.22 -9.42
C LEU A 97 -20.77 -4.72 -10.19
N LEU A 98 -19.86 -3.80 -10.53
CA LEU A 98 -18.60 -4.12 -11.21
C LEU A 98 -17.72 -5.06 -10.37
N MET A 99 -17.60 -4.76 -9.06
CA MET A 99 -16.83 -5.56 -8.11
C MET A 99 -17.39 -6.97 -7.95
N VAL A 100 -18.71 -7.12 -7.78
CA VAL A 100 -19.30 -8.46 -7.61
C VAL A 100 -19.25 -9.28 -8.89
N ALA A 101 -19.57 -8.68 -10.04
CA ALA A 101 -19.54 -9.36 -11.33
C ALA A 101 -18.13 -9.87 -11.63
N SER A 102 -17.12 -9.02 -11.43
CA SER A 102 -15.72 -9.39 -11.62
C SER A 102 -15.23 -10.41 -10.59
N GLY A 103 -15.59 -10.21 -9.32
CA GLY A 103 -15.16 -11.07 -8.23
C GLY A 103 -15.67 -12.50 -8.34
N VAL A 104 -16.94 -12.69 -8.76
CA VAL A 104 -17.54 -14.03 -8.93
C VAL A 104 -17.01 -14.73 -10.20
N ALA A 105 -16.79 -13.99 -11.29
CA ALA A 105 -16.31 -14.51 -12.56
C ALA A 105 -14.78 -14.71 -12.62
N ARG A 106 -14.06 -14.30 -11.57
CA ARG A 106 -12.60 -14.42 -11.46
C ARG A 106 -12.11 -15.83 -11.85
N GLY A 107 -11.24 -15.88 -12.85
CA GLY A 107 -10.66 -17.12 -13.38
C GLY A 107 -11.56 -17.92 -14.32
N LEU A 108 -12.76 -17.42 -14.64
CA LEU A 108 -13.71 -18.06 -15.57
C LEU A 108 -13.94 -17.23 -16.83
N ASP A 109 -14.15 -15.92 -16.68
CA ASP A 109 -14.36 -15.00 -17.79
C ASP A 109 -13.51 -13.74 -17.56
N GLY A 110 -12.40 -13.68 -18.30
CA GLY A 110 -11.46 -12.55 -18.22
C GLY A 110 -11.97 -11.30 -18.92
N ASP A 111 -12.95 -11.39 -19.83
CA ASP A 111 -13.35 -10.29 -20.69
C ASP A 111 -14.62 -9.58 -20.20
N LEU A 112 -15.40 -10.24 -19.36
CA LEU A 112 -16.56 -9.65 -18.70
C LEU A 112 -16.20 -8.33 -18.03
N LEU A 113 -16.75 -7.20 -18.51
CA LEU A 113 -16.51 -5.85 -17.97
C LEU A 113 -15.04 -5.43 -17.87
N ALA A 114 -14.17 -5.92 -18.76
CA ALA A 114 -12.74 -5.64 -18.69
C ALA A 114 -12.40 -4.14 -18.86
N ALA A 115 -13.10 -3.43 -19.76
CA ALA A 115 -12.87 -2.01 -19.99
C ALA A 115 -13.24 -1.18 -18.74
N GLU A 116 -14.39 -1.49 -18.15
CA GLU A 116 -14.92 -0.84 -16.95
C GLU A 116 -14.02 -1.10 -15.73
N ARG A 117 -13.49 -2.32 -15.59
CA ARG A 117 -12.48 -2.61 -14.56
C ARG A 117 -11.23 -1.75 -14.72
N GLN A 118 -10.72 -1.64 -15.94
CA GLN A 118 -9.50 -0.90 -16.22
C GLN A 118 -9.70 0.60 -15.99
N GLU A 119 -10.86 1.14 -16.39
CA GLU A 119 -11.25 2.52 -16.11
C GLU A 119 -11.30 2.78 -14.59
N GLN A 120 -12.01 1.93 -13.84
CA GLN A 120 -12.12 2.07 -12.39
C GLN A 120 -10.78 1.95 -11.66
N LEU A 121 -9.88 1.08 -12.14
CA LEU A 121 -8.52 0.97 -11.60
C LEU A 121 -7.65 2.16 -11.98
N ALA A 122 -7.84 2.76 -13.16
CA ALA A 122 -7.07 3.91 -13.61
C ALA A 122 -7.30 5.15 -12.72
N GLU A 123 -8.48 5.27 -12.10
CA GLU A 123 -8.77 6.32 -11.10
C GLU A 123 -7.85 6.24 -9.88
N LEU A 124 -7.24 5.09 -9.59
CA LEU A 124 -6.33 4.92 -8.44
C LEU A 124 -4.91 5.42 -8.71
N ARG A 125 -4.56 5.77 -9.96
CA ARG A 125 -3.18 6.05 -10.36
C ARG A 125 -2.53 7.21 -9.59
N ASP A 126 -3.33 8.22 -9.26
CA ASP A 126 -2.89 9.44 -8.58
C ASP A 126 -3.35 9.47 -7.12
N GLN A 127 -4.20 8.55 -6.68
CA GLN A 127 -4.68 8.52 -5.29
C GLN A 127 -3.56 8.14 -4.34
N TYR A 128 -3.41 8.83 -3.22
CA TYR A 128 -2.43 8.51 -2.18
C TYR A 128 -2.73 7.20 -1.43
N VAL A 129 -4.01 6.88 -1.21
CA VAL A 129 -4.48 5.63 -0.61
C VAL A 129 -5.86 5.29 -1.15
N VAL A 130 -6.24 4.02 -1.07
CA VAL A 130 -7.59 3.55 -1.35
C VAL A 130 -8.46 3.80 -0.11
N TRP A 131 -9.21 4.89 -0.13
CA TRP A 131 -9.98 5.36 1.03
C TRP A 131 -11.33 4.67 1.22
N SER A 132 -12.24 4.81 0.24
CA SER A 132 -13.68 4.54 0.42
C SER A 132 -14.24 3.38 -0.39
N THR A 133 -13.53 2.88 -1.40
CA THR A 133 -13.98 1.75 -2.22
C THR A 133 -13.58 0.44 -1.57
N HIS A 134 -14.44 -0.02 -0.64
CA HIS A 134 -14.35 -1.34 -0.04
C HIS A 134 -14.11 -2.38 -1.13
N ARG A 135 -12.99 -3.11 -1.04
CA ARG A 135 -12.66 -4.22 -1.95
C ARG A 135 -12.38 -3.88 -3.42
N ILE A 136 -11.99 -2.65 -3.76
CA ILE A 136 -11.53 -2.35 -5.14
C ILE A 136 -10.34 -3.24 -5.59
N TRP A 137 -9.62 -3.87 -4.65
CA TRP A 137 -8.62 -4.90 -4.95
C TRP A 137 -9.20 -6.13 -5.67
N GLU A 138 -10.50 -6.40 -5.59
CA GLU A 138 -11.16 -7.47 -6.37
C GLU A 138 -11.09 -7.22 -7.87
N LEU A 139 -11.11 -5.95 -8.30
CA LEU A 139 -10.95 -5.59 -9.70
C LEU A 139 -9.53 -5.88 -10.16
N ALA A 140 -8.54 -5.46 -9.37
CA ALA A 140 -7.13 -5.73 -9.65
C ALA A 140 -6.84 -7.23 -9.67
N ASP A 141 -7.41 -7.99 -8.74
CA ASP A 141 -7.26 -9.44 -8.69
C ASP A 141 -7.95 -10.15 -9.87
N ALA A 142 -9.09 -9.65 -10.34
CA ALA A 142 -9.74 -10.13 -11.56
C ALA A 142 -8.88 -9.86 -12.81
N GLU A 143 -8.25 -8.69 -12.92
CA GLU A 143 -7.29 -8.41 -14.00
C GLU A 143 -6.09 -9.37 -13.96
N LEU A 144 -5.49 -9.58 -12.78
CA LEU A 144 -4.38 -10.52 -12.63
C LEU A 144 -4.78 -11.96 -12.99
N ALA A 145 -5.97 -12.40 -12.57
CA ALA A 145 -6.51 -13.71 -12.93
C ALA A 145 -6.77 -13.85 -14.44
N ALA A 146 -7.04 -12.75 -15.14
CA ALA A 146 -7.18 -12.69 -16.58
C ALA A 146 -5.83 -12.51 -17.33
N GLY A 147 -4.70 -12.53 -16.62
CA GLY A 147 -3.37 -12.35 -17.20
C GLY A 147 -3.02 -10.90 -17.57
N ARG A 148 -3.80 -9.92 -17.09
CA ARG A 148 -3.56 -8.49 -17.33
C ARG A 148 -3.00 -7.85 -16.06
N ILE A 149 -1.88 -7.15 -16.20
CA ILE A 149 -1.21 -6.51 -15.08
C ILE A 149 -1.64 -5.03 -15.05
N PRO A 150 -2.34 -4.56 -14.01
CA PRO A 150 -2.68 -3.14 -13.91
C PRO A 150 -1.42 -2.27 -13.79
N ALA A 151 -1.52 -0.99 -14.14
CA ALA A 151 -0.38 -0.09 -14.18
C ALA A 151 0.37 0.02 -12.84
N PRO A 152 1.70 0.23 -12.82
CA PRO A 152 2.49 0.32 -11.58
C PRO A 152 1.97 1.36 -10.57
N ALA A 153 1.38 2.47 -11.04
CA ALA A 153 0.79 3.49 -10.19
C ALA A 153 -0.45 2.99 -9.42
N VAL A 154 -1.21 2.05 -9.98
CA VAL A 154 -2.34 1.39 -9.32
C VAL A 154 -1.83 0.48 -8.20
N LEU A 155 -0.78 -0.30 -8.47
CA LEU A 155 -0.10 -1.08 -7.43
C LEU A 155 0.43 -0.19 -6.30
N ALA A 156 0.97 0.98 -6.63
CA ALA A 156 1.46 1.92 -5.64
C ALA A 156 0.34 2.38 -4.68
N ALA A 157 -0.86 2.65 -5.18
CA ALA A 157 -2.02 2.99 -4.33
C ALA A 157 -2.37 1.86 -3.35
N PHE A 158 -2.36 0.60 -3.79
CA PHE A 158 -2.59 -0.55 -2.91
C PHE A 158 -1.47 -0.73 -1.88
N ARG A 159 -0.20 -0.61 -2.30
CA ARG A 159 0.95 -0.69 -1.39
C ARG A 159 0.96 0.41 -0.35
N ARG A 160 0.64 1.65 -0.74
CA ARG A 160 0.48 2.78 0.18
C ARG A 160 -0.65 2.53 1.16
N THR A 161 -1.77 1.98 0.71
CA THR A 161 -2.89 1.58 1.59
C THR A 161 -2.45 0.54 2.62
N GLY A 162 -1.75 -0.52 2.18
CA GLY A 162 -1.20 -1.54 3.07
C GLY A 162 -0.22 -0.99 4.10
N ALA A 163 0.69 -0.12 3.67
CA ALA A 163 1.66 0.55 4.56
C ALA A 163 0.99 1.56 5.51
N ALA A 164 -0.08 2.23 5.05
CA ALA A 164 -0.79 3.27 5.77
C ALA A 164 -1.52 2.79 7.03
N ALA A 165 -1.79 1.48 7.16
CA ALA A 165 -2.37 0.88 8.38
C ALA A 165 -1.62 1.28 9.66
N ASN A 166 -0.31 1.50 9.53
CA ASN A 166 0.58 1.81 10.65
C ASN A 166 0.87 3.32 10.80
N LEU A 167 0.36 4.16 9.89
CA LEU A 167 0.60 5.60 9.96
C LEU A 167 -0.17 6.25 11.12
N PRO A 168 0.41 7.27 11.79
CA PRO A 168 -0.33 8.11 12.72
C PRO A 168 -1.62 8.65 12.08
N GLY A 169 -2.70 8.73 12.85
CA GLY A 169 -4.01 9.18 12.36
C GLY A 169 -4.83 8.13 11.59
N HIS A 170 -4.27 6.97 11.24
CA HIS A 170 -4.95 5.98 10.40
C HIS A 170 -5.55 4.78 11.17
N ARG A 171 -5.15 4.56 12.43
CA ARG A 171 -5.50 3.35 13.22
C ARG A 171 -7.00 3.06 13.42
N ARG A 172 -7.90 3.96 13.01
CA ARG A 172 -9.37 3.79 13.07
C ARG A 172 -10.09 4.31 11.81
N THR A 173 -9.37 4.43 10.70
CA THR A 173 -9.94 4.88 9.42
C THR A 173 -10.27 3.68 8.53
N GLN A 174 -11.04 3.95 7.47
CA GLN A 174 -11.41 2.96 6.46
C GLN A 174 -10.17 2.41 5.72
N VAL A 175 -9.12 3.23 5.58
CA VAL A 175 -7.80 2.83 5.05
C VAL A 175 -7.18 1.70 5.89
N ALA A 176 -7.18 1.82 7.22
CA ALA A 176 -6.64 0.77 8.09
C ALA A 176 -7.47 -0.51 8.05
N ALA A 177 -8.80 -0.39 7.90
CA ALA A 177 -9.67 -1.55 7.67
C ALA A 177 -9.30 -2.24 6.34
N ASN A 178 -9.23 -1.49 5.24
CA ASN A 178 -8.86 -2.01 3.91
C ASN A 178 -7.48 -2.68 3.90
N ALA A 179 -6.52 -2.13 4.67
CA ALA A 179 -5.15 -2.62 4.69
C ALA A 179 -4.99 -4.00 5.37
N VAL A 180 -5.87 -4.36 6.30
CA VAL A 180 -5.79 -5.65 7.03
C VAL A 180 -6.60 -6.77 6.38
N GLU A 181 -7.42 -6.43 5.39
CA GLU A 181 -8.24 -7.39 4.65
C GLU A 181 -7.37 -8.50 4.03
N PRO A 182 -7.71 -9.80 4.25
CA PRO A 182 -6.95 -10.90 3.68
C PRO A 182 -6.78 -10.80 2.17
N GLY A 183 -7.85 -10.44 1.44
CA GLY A 183 -7.80 -10.29 -0.02
C GLY A 183 -6.84 -9.20 -0.49
N MET A 184 -6.69 -8.11 0.27
CA MET A 184 -5.68 -7.07 -0.03
C MET A 184 -4.27 -7.60 0.15
N ARG A 185 -4.02 -8.34 1.24
CA ARG A 185 -2.71 -8.95 1.51
C ARG A 185 -2.34 -9.99 0.46
N ASP A 186 -3.30 -10.84 0.08
CA ASP A 186 -3.13 -11.87 -0.94
C ASP A 186 -2.93 -11.27 -2.34
N LEU A 187 -3.60 -10.16 -2.65
CA LEU A 187 -3.34 -9.38 -3.86
C LEU A 187 -1.90 -8.88 -3.84
N LEU A 188 -1.50 -8.13 -2.81
CA LEU A 188 -0.16 -7.53 -2.72
C LEU A 188 0.97 -8.55 -2.78
N ALA A 189 0.75 -9.77 -2.28
CA ALA A 189 1.71 -10.87 -2.35
C ALA A 189 1.92 -11.41 -3.78
N ARG A 190 0.93 -11.28 -4.66
CA ARG A 190 0.95 -11.80 -6.04
C ARG A 190 1.07 -10.73 -7.11
N PHE A 191 0.75 -9.48 -6.79
CA PHE A 191 0.70 -8.38 -7.76
C PHE A 191 2.12 -8.11 -8.26
N PRO A 192 2.43 -8.46 -9.53
CA PRO A 192 3.75 -8.22 -10.10
C PRO A 192 3.96 -6.73 -10.32
N GLY A 193 5.15 -6.24 -10.01
CA GLY A 193 5.47 -4.85 -10.26
C GLY A 193 6.86 -4.48 -9.76
N PRO A 194 7.27 -3.23 -9.99
CA PRO A 194 8.58 -2.76 -9.56
C PRO A 194 8.74 -2.89 -8.05
N VAL A 195 9.99 -3.00 -7.59
CA VAL A 195 10.34 -3.09 -6.16
C VAL A 195 10.10 -1.77 -5.41
N LEU A 196 9.93 -0.67 -6.14
CA LEU A 196 9.59 0.66 -5.64
C LEU A 196 8.31 1.17 -6.29
N ASN A 197 7.55 1.97 -5.55
CA ASN A 197 6.46 2.76 -6.09
C ASN A 197 7.03 3.92 -6.92
N PRO A 198 6.47 4.21 -8.11
CA PRO A 198 6.86 5.37 -8.90
C PRO A 198 6.40 6.68 -8.24
N GLY A 199 7.00 7.80 -8.65
CA GLY A 199 6.52 9.15 -8.32
C GLY A 199 7.41 9.94 -7.37
N GLU A 200 8.45 9.31 -6.81
CA GLU A 200 9.49 10.01 -6.04
C GLU A 200 10.79 10.04 -6.86
N PRO A 201 11.45 11.20 -7.04
CA PRO A 201 12.64 11.32 -7.89
C PRO A 201 13.74 10.29 -7.56
N TRP A 202 14.00 10.06 -6.27
CA TRP A 202 14.99 9.06 -5.85
C TRP A 202 14.57 7.63 -6.21
N ALA A 203 13.28 7.30 -6.09
CA ALA A 203 12.77 5.96 -6.33
C ALA A 203 12.73 5.65 -7.83
N ASP A 204 12.33 6.63 -8.63
CA ASP A 204 12.32 6.56 -10.09
C ASP A 204 13.75 6.37 -10.63
N ALA A 205 14.72 7.13 -10.09
CA ALA A 205 16.14 7.00 -10.44
C ALA A 205 16.71 5.64 -10.03
N ALA A 206 16.49 5.22 -8.78
CA ALA A 206 16.97 3.94 -8.26
C ALA A 206 16.43 2.74 -9.04
N LEU A 207 15.13 2.75 -9.36
CA LEU A 207 14.49 1.69 -10.14
C LEU A 207 15.04 1.65 -11.57
N LYS A 208 15.23 2.81 -12.21
CA LYS A 208 15.80 2.91 -13.56
C LYS A 208 17.24 2.37 -13.60
N GLU A 209 18.09 2.81 -12.68
CA GLU A 209 19.48 2.36 -12.58
C GLU A 209 19.55 0.85 -12.27
N ALA A 210 18.77 0.37 -11.30
CA ALA A 210 18.74 -1.05 -10.94
C ALA A 210 18.26 -1.95 -12.08
N THR A 211 17.25 -1.52 -12.83
CA THR A 211 16.76 -2.26 -14.00
C THR A 211 17.82 -2.36 -15.10
N ALA A 212 18.59 -1.29 -15.32
CA ALA A 212 19.68 -1.28 -16.28
C ALA A 212 20.89 -2.12 -15.84
N ALA A 213 21.17 -2.15 -14.53
CA ALA A 213 22.33 -2.85 -13.96
C ALA A 213 22.05 -4.33 -13.62
N GLY A 214 20.78 -4.76 -13.52
CA GLY A 214 20.38 -6.16 -13.46
C GLY A 214 19.95 -6.67 -12.07
N ASP A 215 19.82 -8.00 -11.97
CA ASP A 215 19.23 -8.68 -10.80
C ASP A 215 19.86 -8.34 -9.43
N PRO A 216 21.19 -8.23 -9.27
CA PRO A 216 21.78 -7.89 -7.97
C PRO A 216 21.25 -6.58 -7.38
N TRP A 217 21.09 -5.54 -8.23
CA TRP A 217 20.55 -4.25 -7.82
C TRP A 217 19.07 -4.31 -7.48
N LEU A 218 18.27 -5.02 -8.29
CA LEU A 218 16.85 -5.22 -8.00
C LEU A 218 16.65 -5.97 -6.66
N ARG A 219 17.48 -6.97 -6.37
CA ARG A 219 17.46 -7.69 -5.09
C ARG A 219 17.90 -6.84 -3.91
N LEU A 220 18.87 -5.94 -4.11
CA LEU A 220 19.27 -4.96 -3.10
C LEU A 220 18.09 -4.04 -2.74
N LEU A 221 17.41 -3.47 -3.74
CA LEU A 221 16.22 -2.63 -3.53
C LEU A 221 15.02 -3.41 -2.96
N ALA A 222 14.90 -4.71 -3.27
CA ALA A 222 13.89 -5.60 -2.70
C ALA A 222 14.19 -6.08 -1.26
N HIS A 223 15.24 -5.59 -0.60
CA HIS A 223 15.57 -5.91 0.80
C HIS A 223 15.30 -4.73 1.75
N PRO A 224 14.03 -4.33 1.94
CA PRO A 224 13.68 -3.20 2.80
C PRO A 224 13.93 -3.48 4.28
N ALA A 225 13.92 -2.42 5.10
CA ALA A 225 13.82 -2.55 6.55
C ALA A 225 12.44 -3.09 6.97
N PRO A 226 12.37 -4.03 7.94
CA PRO A 226 11.07 -4.47 8.46
C PRO A 226 10.29 -3.30 9.07
N ALA A 227 8.98 -3.26 8.82
CA ALA A 227 8.14 -2.12 9.17
C ALA A 227 8.25 -1.71 10.66
N THR A 228 8.29 -2.70 11.55
CA THR A 228 8.30 -2.54 13.01
C THR A 228 9.69 -2.53 13.65
N ALA A 229 10.78 -2.73 12.89
CA ALA A 229 12.12 -2.87 13.46
C ALA A 229 12.84 -1.52 13.61
N ASP A 230 13.31 -1.19 14.81
CA ASP A 230 14.10 0.02 15.05
C ASP A 230 15.58 -0.09 14.60
N ALA A 231 16.08 -1.30 14.39
CA ALA A 231 17.46 -1.59 14.01
C ALA A 231 17.56 -2.88 13.17
N PRO A 232 18.63 -3.06 12.37
CA PRO A 232 18.80 -4.26 11.55
C PRO A 232 19.10 -5.48 12.44
N SER A 233 18.37 -6.58 12.23
CA SER A 233 18.63 -7.85 12.92
C SER A 233 19.88 -8.55 12.36
N ALA A 234 20.48 -9.47 13.12
CA ALA A 234 21.63 -10.25 12.64
C ALA A 234 21.35 -11.01 11.33
N LYS A 235 20.13 -11.54 11.16
CA LYS A 235 19.71 -12.19 9.90
C LYS A 235 19.65 -11.17 8.76
N TRP A 236 19.06 -10.01 9.02
CA TRP A 236 18.95 -8.94 8.02
C TRP A 236 20.34 -8.43 7.59
N ILE A 237 21.27 -8.25 8.54
CA ILE A 237 22.65 -7.81 8.28
C ILE A 237 23.36 -8.79 7.36
N ARG A 238 23.30 -10.11 7.64
CA ARG A 238 23.94 -11.12 6.79
C ARG A 238 23.43 -11.07 5.35
N THR A 239 22.11 -10.95 5.17
CA THR A 239 21.52 -10.82 3.84
C THR A 239 21.94 -9.50 3.17
N GLY A 240 21.92 -8.38 3.90
CA GLY A 240 22.32 -7.07 3.40
C GLY A 240 23.79 -7.03 2.94
N SER A 241 24.72 -7.58 3.74
CA SER A 241 26.13 -7.69 3.36
C SER A 241 26.31 -8.50 2.09
N ALA A 242 25.65 -9.66 1.97
CA ALA A 242 25.74 -10.48 0.76
C ALA A 242 25.18 -9.77 -0.49
N LEU A 243 24.16 -8.92 -0.34
CA LEU A 243 23.63 -8.11 -1.44
C LEU A 243 24.59 -6.98 -1.83
N LEU A 244 25.22 -6.33 -0.86
CA LEU A 244 26.26 -5.32 -1.11
C LEU A 244 27.48 -5.91 -1.82
N ASP A 245 27.91 -7.10 -1.42
CA ASP A 245 29.01 -7.82 -2.06
C ASP A 245 28.68 -8.18 -3.52
N ALA A 246 27.43 -8.59 -3.78
CA ALA A 246 26.97 -8.94 -5.12
C ALA A 246 26.88 -7.75 -6.08
N VAL A 247 26.59 -6.55 -5.56
CA VAL A 247 26.55 -5.30 -6.33
C VAL A 247 27.96 -4.68 -6.48
N GLY A 248 28.79 -4.81 -5.45
CA GLY A 248 30.03 -4.05 -5.31
C GLY A 248 29.87 -2.97 -4.24
N PRO A 249 30.50 -3.10 -3.06
CA PRO A 249 30.29 -2.22 -1.91
C PRO A 249 30.40 -0.72 -2.21
N GLU A 250 31.44 -0.31 -2.93
CA GLU A 250 31.66 1.10 -3.28
C GLU A 250 30.76 1.59 -4.42
N GLU A 251 30.30 0.69 -5.29
CA GLU A 251 29.30 1.03 -6.30
C GLU A 251 27.93 1.27 -5.65
N ALA A 252 27.55 0.38 -4.73
CA ALA A 252 26.37 0.53 -3.89
C ALA A 252 26.40 1.84 -3.10
N ARG A 253 27.52 2.17 -2.43
CA ARG A 253 27.69 3.46 -1.75
C ARG A 253 27.40 4.62 -2.69
N ARG A 254 28.13 4.74 -3.80
CA ARG A 254 27.99 5.86 -4.74
C ARG A 254 26.57 6.01 -5.28
N ALA A 255 25.88 4.92 -5.59
CA ALA A 255 24.50 5.01 -6.08
C ALA A 255 23.53 5.46 -4.99
N VAL A 256 23.62 4.88 -3.80
CA VAL A 256 22.73 5.23 -2.68
C VAL A 256 22.90 6.69 -2.27
N LEU A 257 24.13 7.21 -2.23
CA LEU A 257 24.38 8.62 -1.93
C LEU A 257 23.70 9.54 -2.96
N ARG A 258 23.84 9.25 -4.27
CA ARG A 258 23.13 9.99 -5.33
C ARG A 258 21.61 9.90 -5.19
N TRP A 259 21.07 8.75 -4.80
CA TRP A 259 19.63 8.64 -4.58
C TRP A 259 19.16 9.45 -3.37
N PHE A 260 19.96 9.51 -2.30
CA PHE A 260 19.64 10.33 -1.12
C PHE A 260 19.60 11.83 -1.45
N GLU A 261 20.47 12.32 -2.35
CA GLU A 261 20.42 13.70 -2.86
C GLU A 261 19.10 14.06 -3.55
N LEU A 262 18.36 13.05 -4.05
CA LEU A 262 17.07 13.24 -4.73
C LEU A 262 15.85 13.17 -3.78
N VAL A 263 16.02 12.72 -2.54
CA VAL A 263 14.94 12.62 -1.53
C VAL A 263 14.31 13.98 -1.18
N PRO A 264 15.05 15.11 -1.13
CA PRO A 264 14.48 16.42 -0.84
C PRO A 264 13.56 16.97 -1.94
N LEU A 265 13.63 16.43 -3.16
CA LEU A 265 12.91 16.93 -4.33
C LEU A 265 11.41 16.58 -4.29
N ASP A 266 10.61 17.41 -4.94
CA ASP A 266 9.17 17.20 -5.08
C ASP A 266 8.86 15.96 -5.94
N ARG A 267 7.69 15.36 -5.71
CA ARG A 267 7.21 14.20 -6.48
C ARG A 267 7.20 14.50 -7.98
N THR A 268 7.67 13.54 -8.79
CA THR A 268 7.60 13.61 -10.26
C THR A 268 6.16 13.55 -10.77
N SER A 269 5.25 12.99 -9.97
CA SER A 269 3.81 12.93 -10.21
C SER A 269 3.07 13.23 -8.91
N PRO A 270 2.35 14.37 -8.84
CA PRO A 270 1.57 14.71 -7.65
C PRO A 270 0.49 13.66 -7.37
N LEU A 271 0.26 13.40 -6.09
CA LEU A 271 -0.79 12.53 -5.59
C LEU A 271 -1.96 13.34 -5.04
N VAL A 272 -3.15 12.77 -5.17
CA VAL A 272 -4.39 13.25 -4.57
C VAL A 272 -4.53 12.64 -3.19
N GLY A 273 -4.49 13.48 -2.16
CA GLY A 273 -4.77 13.10 -0.78
C GLY A 273 -6.26 13.14 -0.46
N HIS A 274 -6.71 12.32 0.48
CA HIS A 274 -8.07 12.41 1.00
C HIS A 274 -8.20 13.62 1.96
N PRO A 275 -9.31 14.38 1.96
CA PRO A 275 -9.51 15.55 2.85
C PRO A 275 -9.43 15.29 4.36
N HIS A 276 -9.35 14.02 4.79
CA HIS A 276 -9.23 13.62 6.19
C HIS A 276 -7.79 13.32 6.61
N LEU A 277 -6.84 13.41 5.68
CA LEU A 277 -5.41 13.30 6.00
C LEU A 277 -4.95 14.61 6.64
N PRO A 278 -4.25 14.55 7.79
CA PRO A 278 -3.83 15.75 8.52
C PRO A 278 -2.51 16.35 7.98
N PHE A 279 -2.08 15.96 6.78
CA PHE A 279 -0.80 16.36 6.18
C PHE A 279 -0.90 16.40 4.66
N ASP A 280 0.01 17.14 4.03
CA ASP A 280 0.18 17.12 2.58
C ASP A 280 0.92 15.86 2.13
N VAL A 281 0.23 15.01 1.37
CA VAL A 281 0.75 13.75 0.82
C VAL A 281 1.90 13.95 -0.17
N ASN A 282 2.00 15.14 -0.79
CA ASN A 282 3.03 15.44 -1.77
C ASN A 282 4.35 15.85 -1.13
N VAL A 283 4.31 16.29 0.13
CA VAL A 283 5.51 16.61 0.90
C VAL A 283 6.00 15.38 1.68
N CYS A 284 5.11 14.49 2.13
CA CYS A 284 5.50 13.26 2.81
C CYS A 284 6.13 12.22 1.85
N LEU A 285 7.07 11.43 2.38
CA LEU A 285 7.63 10.29 1.65
C LEU A 285 6.58 9.20 1.46
N ASP A 286 6.66 8.46 0.34
CA ASP A 286 5.81 7.31 0.10
C ASP A 286 6.01 6.27 1.22
N PRO A 287 4.93 5.86 1.93
CA PRO A 287 5.06 5.00 3.10
C PRO A 287 5.62 3.62 2.74
N PHE A 288 5.37 3.10 1.54
CA PHE A 288 5.97 1.84 1.09
C PHE A 288 7.47 2.03 0.79
N ASN A 289 7.83 3.02 -0.02
CA ASN A 289 9.23 3.24 -0.40
C ASN A 289 10.11 3.64 0.80
N SER A 290 9.53 4.28 1.81
CA SER A 290 10.25 4.68 3.03
C SER A 290 10.90 3.49 3.77
N HIS A 291 10.35 2.28 3.65
CA HIS A 291 10.97 1.08 4.19
C HIS A 291 12.24 0.68 3.42
N VAL A 292 12.31 0.96 2.12
CA VAL A 292 13.51 0.77 1.32
C VAL A 292 14.57 1.81 1.70
N LEU A 293 14.22 3.10 1.83
CA LEU A 293 15.16 4.13 2.30
C LEU A 293 15.79 3.79 3.66
N ARG A 294 14.97 3.28 4.61
CA ARG A 294 15.47 2.77 5.89
C ARG A 294 16.48 1.63 5.70
N GLY A 295 16.17 0.69 4.80
CA GLY A 295 17.06 -0.41 4.47
C GLY A 295 18.38 0.08 3.88
N LEU A 296 18.34 1.03 2.93
CA LEU A 296 19.51 1.63 2.31
C LEU A 296 20.39 2.37 3.34
N ALA A 297 19.78 3.14 4.26
CA ALA A 297 20.52 3.78 5.35
C ALA A 297 21.24 2.76 6.23
N TRP A 298 20.57 1.65 6.59
CA TRP A 298 21.22 0.57 7.33
C TRP A 298 22.31 -0.13 6.53
N MET A 299 22.14 -0.33 5.22
CA MET A 299 23.17 -0.92 4.36
C MET A 299 24.45 -0.08 4.32
N LEU A 300 24.34 1.25 4.26
CA LEU A 300 25.49 2.14 4.31
C LEU A 300 26.34 1.94 5.57
N SER A 301 25.71 1.68 6.71
CA SER A 301 26.41 1.37 7.97
C SER A 301 27.08 0.00 8.04
N LEU A 302 26.94 -0.83 6.99
CA LEU A 302 27.66 -2.10 6.84
C LEU A 302 28.96 -1.94 6.05
N LEU A 303 29.17 -0.78 5.43
CA LEU A 303 30.35 -0.47 4.63
C LEU A 303 31.44 0.16 5.51
N PRO A 304 32.71 0.17 5.04
CA PRO A 304 33.76 0.93 5.72
C PRO A 304 33.33 2.39 5.95
N PRO A 305 33.65 2.99 7.12
CA PRO A 305 33.34 4.39 7.40
C PRO A 305 33.91 5.33 6.34
N ALA A 306 33.11 6.30 5.92
CA ALA A 306 33.48 7.33 4.97
C ALA A 306 32.70 8.62 5.27
N GLN A 307 33.34 9.78 5.12
CA GLN A 307 32.75 11.08 5.47
C GLN A 307 31.48 11.37 4.65
N ASP A 308 31.52 11.09 3.35
CA ASP A 308 30.38 11.27 2.43
C ASP A 308 29.12 10.50 2.87
N THR A 309 29.33 9.34 3.49
CA THR A 309 28.28 8.48 4.01
C THR A 309 27.66 9.07 5.26
N THR A 310 28.49 9.61 6.16
CA THR A 310 28.03 10.35 7.34
C THR A 310 27.23 11.58 6.91
N ASP A 311 27.74 12.39 5.98
CA ASP A 311 27.09 13.61 5.49
C ASP A 311 25.72 13.30 4.85
N ALA A 312 25.65 12.27 4.00
CA ALA A 312 24.39 11.88 3.37
C ALA A 312 23.36 11.32 4.37
N LEU A 313 23.80 10.60 5.41
CA LEU A 313 22.90 10.13 6.46
C LEU A 313 22.34 11.30 7.29
N VAL A 314 23.17 12.32 7.57
CA VAL A 314 22.71 13.56 8.22
C VAL A 314 21.69 14.28 7.34
N GLY A 315 21.99 14.48 6.06
CA GLY A 315 21.06 15.11 5.11
C GLY A 315 19.74 14.34 4.97
N LEU A 316 19.78 13.00 5.02
CA LEU A 316 18.58 12.16 5.05
C LEU A 316 17.77 12.37 6.34
N VAL A 317 18.42 12.47 7.50
CA VAL A 317 17.76 12.75 8.79
C VAL A 317 17.08 14.12 8.75
N GLU A 318 17.79 15.16 8.33
CA GLU A 318 17.27 16.52 8.20
C GLU A 318 16.05 16.57 7.29
N THR A 319 16.19 16.02 6.08
CA THR A 319 15.11 15.95 5.10
C THR A 319 13.90 15.18 5.64
N SER A 320 14.12 14.10 6.40
CA SER A 320 13.05 13.28 6.95
C SER A 320 12.33 13.91 8.14
N LEU A 321 12.95 14.87 8.83
CA LEU A 321 12.38 15.63 9.94
C LEU A 321 11.82 16.98 9.54
N ASP A 322 11.97 17.36 8.28
CA ASP A 322 11.46 18.61 7.74
C ASP A 322 9.95 18.75 7.96
N HIS A 323 9.54 19.90 8.47
CA HIS A 323 8.16 20.27 8.82
C HIS A 323 7.43 21.01 7.67
N ARG A 324 7.98 21.03 6.45
CA ARG A 324 7.27 21.58 5.28
C ARG A 324 5.86 20.99 5.06
N SER A 325 5.56 19.79 5.59
CA SER A 325 4.23 19.14 5.56
C SER A 325 3.26 19.58 6.67
N GLY A 326 3.59 20.64 7.43
CA GLY A 326 2.84 21.10 8.60
C GLY A 326 3.46 20.60 9.91
N ASP A 327 2.64 20.37 10.93
CA ASP A 327 3.13 19.95 12.26
C ASP A 327 3.80 18.56 12.25
N ALA A 328 3.53 17.74 11.23
CA ALA A 328 4.09 16.41 11.08
C ALA A 328 5.36 16.42 10.20
N PRO A 329 6.47 15.83 10.66
CA PRO A 329 7.67 15.62 9.85
C PRO A 329 7.41 14.68 8.66
N ARG A 330 8.20 14.81 7.58
CA ARG A 330 8.07 14.00 6.35
C ARG A 330 8.10 12.49 6.59
N SER A 331 9.02 12.00 7.44
CA SER A 331 9.17 10.57 7.75
C SER A 331 10.04 10.27 8.99
N PRO A 332 9.48 10.31 10.22
CA PRO A 332 10.24 10.03 11.46
C PRO A 332 11.00 8.70 11.49
N HIS A 333 10.45 7.66 10.85
CA HIS A 333 11.07 6.33 10.82
C HIS A 333 12.27 6.26 9.88
N VAL A 334 12.31 7.06 8.80
CA VAL A 334 13.50 7.18 7.96
C VAL A 334 14.60 7.93 8.73
N ALA A 335 14.26 9.04 9.40
CA ALA A 335 15.19 9.75 10.28
C ALA A 335 15.79 8.84 11.36
N ALA A 336 14.94 8.03 12.00
CA ALA A 336 15.37 7.05 12.99
C ALA A 336 16.36 6.01 12.44
N ALA A 337 16.17 5.58 11.19
CA ALA A 337 17.10 4.65 10.54
C ALA A 337 18.43 5.32 10.20
N GLY A 338 18.43 6.60 9.80
CA GLY A 338 19.64 7.40 9.63
C GLY A 338 20.45 7.51 10.92
N ILE A 339 19.79 7.81 12.04
CA ILE A 339 20.42 7.85 13.37
C ILE A 339 20.99 6.49 13.78
N ALA A 340 20.23 5.41 13.56
CA ALA A 340 20.70 4.05 13.86
C ALA A 340 21.92 3.66 13.00
N ALA A 341 21.96 4.12 11.75
CA ALA A 341 23.10 3.91 10.86
C ALA A 341 24.34 4.70 11.32
N LEU A 342 24.19 5.98 11.67
CA LEU A 342 25.26 6.81 12.24
C LEU A 342 25.84 6.21 13.53
N ALA A 343 24.97 5.77 14.43
CA ALA A 343 25.35 5.09 15.67
C ALA A 343 26.14 3.80 15.42
N ARG A 344 25.86 3.11 14.31
CA ARG A 344 26.56 1.87 13.95
C ARG A 344 27.90 2.12 13.27
N ILE A 345 28.03 3.21 12.50
CA ILE A 345 29.33 3.66 11.96
C ILE A 345 30.28 3.99 13.12
N GLY A 346 29.78 4.77 14.09
CA GLY A 346 30.40 4.93 15.42
C GLY A 346 31.79 5.56 15.45
N ASP A 347 32.26 6.12 14.33
CA ASP A 347 33.51 6.88 14.30
C ASP A 347 33.33 8.28 14.91
N ARG A 348 34.44 9.01 15.07
CA ARG A 348 34.42 10.34 15.67
C ARG A 348 33.52 11.32 14.89
N ALA A 349 33.50 11.22 13.56
CA ALA A 349 32.69 12.09 12.71
C ALA A 349 31.19 11.82 12.93
N ALA A 350 30.76 10.57 12.85
CA ALA A 350 29.37 10.17 13.10
C ALA A 350 28.90 10.55 14.51
N ARG A 351 29.77 10.44 15.53
CA ARG A 351 29.46 10.90 16.88
C ARG A 351 29.23 12.42 16.93
N THR A 352 30.14 13.20 16.34
CA THR A 352 30.00 14.68 16.29
C THR A 352 28.70 15.09 15.60
N GLU A 353 28.32 14.43 14.51
CA GLU A 353 27.06 14.72 13.84
C GLU A 353 25.84 14.35 14.70
N LEU A 354 25.85 13.22 15.41
CA LEU A 354 24.78 12.88 16.36
C LEU A 354 24.65 13.93 17.47
N GLU A 355 25.75 14.48 17.98
CA GLU A 355 25.75 15.57 18.96
C GLU A 355 25.25 16.89 18.37
N THR A 356 25.46 17.13 17.06
CA THR A 356 24.89 18.30 16.37
C THR A 356 23.38 18.14 16.18
N LEU A 357 22.93 16.97 15.74
CA LEU A 357 21.52 16.62 15.56
C LEU A 357 20.72 16.76 16.87
N SER A 358 21.27 16.31 18.00
CA SER A 358 20.57 16.38 19.30
C SER A 358 20.23 17.81 19.76
N ARG A 359 20.94 18.83 19.26
CA ARG A 359 20.75 20.22 19.66
C ARG A 359 19.51 20.87 19.08
N TRP A 360 19.02 20.39 17.94
CA TRP A 360 17.92 21.04 17.22
C TRP A 360 16.72 20.12 16.94
N ILE A 361 16.87 18.79 17.03
CA ILE A 361 15.75 17.87 16.88
C ILE A 361 14.74 18.08 18.02
N THR A 362 13.55 18.54 17.65
CA THR A 362 12.43 18.75 18.59
C THR A 362 11.49 17.54 18.67
N HIS A 363 11.47 16.70 17.63
CA HIS A 363 10.63 15.51 17.57
C HIS A 363 11.07 14.49 18.64
N GLN A 364 10.27 14.37 19.71
CA GLN A 364 10.60 13.63 20.93
C GLN A 364 11.03 12.18 20.68
N GLY A 365 10.30 11.44 19.83
CA GLY A 365 10.64 10.05 19.53
C GLY A 365 11.95 9.88 18.75
N THR A 366 12.39 10.92 18.04
CA THR A 366 13.67 10.89 17.34
C THR A 366 14.80 11.33 18.26
N LEU A 367 14.59 12.37 19.07
CA LEU A 367 15.56 12.82 20.08
C LEU A 367 15.93 11.68 21.04
N GLN A 368 14.95 10.93 21.55
CA GLN A 368 15.18 9.75 22.39
C GLN A 368 16.07 8.69 21.71
N ARG A 369 15.98 8.55 20.37
CA ARG A 369 16.85 7.64 19.62
C ARG A 369 18.26 8.18 19.49
N VAL A 370 18.44 9.49 19.32
CA VAL A 370 19.75 10.15 19.33
C VAL A 370 20.43 9.99 20.69
N ASP A 371 19.71 10.27 21.78
CA ASP A 371 20.24 10.12 23.15
C ASP A 371 20.68 8.68 23.42
N LYS A 372 19.87 7.70 23.00
CA LYS A 372 20.21 6.28 23.12
C LYS A 372 21.44 5.91 22.29
N ALA A 373 21.57 6.45 21.08
CA ALA A 373 22.74 6.23 20.23
C ALA A 373 24.01 6.78 20.88
N LEU A 374 23.97 8.03 21.35
CA LEU A 374 25.11 8.69 22.02
C LEU A 374 25.52 7.99 23.31
N ALA A 375 24.57 7.40 24.05
CA ALA A 375 24.87 6.62 25.25
C ALA A 375 25.52 5.25 24.97
N SER A 376 25.45 4.76 23.72
CA SER A 376 26.00 3.46 23.30
C SER A 376 27.35 3.54 22.58
N LEU A 377 27.82 4.75 22.31
CA LEU A 377 29.11 5.08 21.68
C LEU A 377 30.10 5.58 22.74
#